data_AF-A0A3P8TG53-F1
#
_entry.id   AF-A0A3P8TG53-F1
#
_cell.length_a   1.000
_cell.length_b   1.000
_cell.length_c   1.000
_cell.angle_alpha   90.00
_cell.angle_beta   90.00
_cell.angle_gamma   90.00
#
_symmetry.space_group_name_H-M   'P 1'
#
loop_
_entity.id
_entity.type
_entity.pdbx_description
1 polymer ?
#
loop_
_entity_poly.entity_id
_entity_poly.type
_entity_poly.pdbx_seq_one_letter_code
_entity_poly.pdbx_strand_id
1 'polypeptide(L)'
;MISAEGKRRQLLSHQEHKQQFISEISIIVFHISPAICCTDVALRAGTRGLISSPPPTPLSFTRVTCLLLSVCLIGIMVKCVAVIVSGCGVYNGTDIHEASAVLVHLSRAGAKVRMFAPNADQMYVVNHCQGTPTDEKRNILQESILNESCRVHSWGFSVAKNLSDWAVKNKDCTILPHLGKLIKDFHKAGRPLSMCCISPILAAKIRPGCELTVRQDKECEKWTAGVVKEMGCKHVNKDVEEAHINVKNKLFTTCAFMCNAPIHKVFDGIGIMVKETLKLA
;
A
#
# COMPACT_ATOMS: atom_id res chain seq x y z
N MET A 1 12.35 -12.97 -34.41
CA MET A 1 10.89 -12.99 -34.61
C MET A 1 10.29 -14.00 -33.64
N ILE A 2 9.41 -13.60 -32.73
CA ILE A 2 8.77 -14.54 -31.81
C ILE A 2 7.72 -15.33 -32.59
N SER A 3 7.83 -16.66 -32.58
CA SER A 3 6.89 -17.60 -33.22
C SER A 3 5.43 -17.32 -32.81
N ALA A 4 4.48 -17.59 -33.70
CA ALA A 4 3.05 -17.46 -33.43
C ALA A 4 2.61 -18.26 -32.18
N GLU A 5 3.27 -19.38 -31.87
CA GLU A 5 3.07 -20.13 -30.62
C GLU A 5 3.62 -19.41 -29.38
N GLY A 6 4.73 -18.68 -29.52
CA GLY A 6 5.27 -17.83 -28.46
C GLY A 6 4.32 -16.69 -28.10
N LYS A 7 3.70 -16.06 -29.11
CA LYS A 7 2.64 -15.05 -28.90
C LYS A 7 1.39 -15.64 -28.24
N ARG A 8 0.99 -16.87 -28.62
CA ARG A 8 -0.18 -17.55 -28.04
C ARG A 8 0.03 -17.98 -26.59
N ARG A 9 1.22 -18.49 -26.23
CA ARG A 9 1.59 -18.80 -24.83
C ARG A 9 1.70 -17.55 -23.97
N GLN A 10 2.24 -16.45 -24.49
CA GLN A 10 2.18 -15.15 -23.80
C GLN A 10 0.73 -14.73 -23.56
N LEU A 11 -0.13 -14.73 -24.58
CA LEU A 11 -1.54 -14.33 -24.44
C LEU A 11 -2.32 -15.19 -23.42
N LEU A 12 -2.06 -16.49 -23.37
CA LEU A 12 -2.67 -17.41 -22.40
C LEU A 12 -2.17 -17.12 -20.97
N SER A 13 -0.86 -16.95 -20.76
CA SER A 13 -0.33 -16.55 -19.44
C SER A 13 -0.85 -15.16 -19.01
N HIS A 14 -1.12 -14.27 -19.98
CA HIS A 14 -1.69 -12.94 -19.73
C HIS A 14 -3.15 -12.98 -19.29
N GLN A 15 -3.96 -13.88 -19.87
CA GLN A 15 -5.34 -14.12 -19.45
C GLN A 15 -5.36 -14.73 -18.04
N GLU A 16 -4.50 -15.73 -17.79
CA GLU A 16 -4.37 -16.38 -16.49
C GLU A 16 -3.91 -15.41 -15.40
N HIS A 17 -2.87 -14.59 -15.64
CA HIS A 17 -2.44 -13.58 -14.68
C HIS A 17 -3.53 -12.54 -14.39
N LYS A 18 -4.33 -12.15 -15.39
CA LYS A 18 -5.45 -11.20 -15.21
C LYS A 18 -6.61 -11.81 -14.40
N GLN A 19 -6.94 -13.08 -14.68
CA GLN A 19 -7.93 -13.83 -13.90
C GLN A 19 -7.46 -14.01 -12.45
N GLN A 20 -6.18 -14.32 -12.26
CA GLN A 20 -5.59 -14.51 -10.94
C GLN A 20 -5.51 -13.19 -10.17
N PHE A 21 -5.20 -12.08 -10.84
CA PHE A 21 -5.16 -10.74 -10.25
C PHE A 21 -6.55 -10.26 -9.79
N ILE A 22 -7.62 -10.53 -10.56
CA ILE A 22 -9.00 -10.19 -10.19
C ILE A 22 -9.59 -11.19 -9.18
N SER A 23 -9.03 -12.40 -9.09
CA SER A 23 -9.40 -13.39 -8.06
C SER A 23 -8.92 -13.04 -6.65
N GLU A 24 -8.03 -12.04 -6.53
CA GLU A 24 -7.57 -11.53 -5.24
C GLU A 24 -8.65 -10.68 -4.58
N ILE A 25 -8.74 -10.79 -3.25
CA ILE A 25 -9.91 -10.33 -2.51
C ILE A 25 -9.80 -8.83 -2.21
N SER A 26 -8.59 -8.28 -2.11
CA SER A 26 -8.36 -6.86 -1.83
C SER A 26 -7.05 -6.37 -2.46
N ILE A 27 -6.98 -5.08 -2.78
CA ILE A 27 -5.74 -4.41 -3.23
C ILE A 27 -5.30 -3.38 -2.19
N ILE A 28 -4.00 -3.35 -1.91
CA ILE A 28 -3.33 -2.23 -1.25
C ILE A 28 -2.37 -1.58 -2.26
N VAL A 29 -2.53 -0.28 -2.49
CA VAL A 29 -1.70 0.48 -3.44
C VAL A 29 -0.78 1.43 -2.70
N PHE A 30 0.52 1.39 -3.04
CA PHE A 30 1.50 2.39 -2.64
C PHE A 30 1.82 3.31 -3.81
N HIS A 31 1.90 4.62 -3.55
CA HIS A 31 2.26 5.62 -4.55
C HIS A 31 3.36 6.54 -4.00
N ILE A 32 4.22 7.02 -4.89
CA ILE A 32 5.32 7.93 -4.55
C ILE A 32 4.76 9.23 -3.99
N SER A 33 5.19 9.57 -2.77
CA SER A 33 5.02 10.90 -2.19
C SER A 33 5.99 11.85 -2.87
N PRO A 34 5.53 12.97 -3.49
CA PRO A 34 6.46 14.00 -3.89
C PRO A 34 7.17 14.47 -2.62
N ALA A 35 8.49 14.28 -2.57
CA ALA A 35 9.31 14.72 -1.46
C ALA A 35 8.96 16.17 -1.11
N ILE A 36 8.54 16.32 0.13
CA ILE A 36 8.62 17.54 0.93
C ILE A 36 9.92 18.25 0.59
N CYS A 37 9.79 19.54 0.26
CA CYS A 37 10.91 20.44 0.08
C CYS A 37 11.85 20.29 1.28
N CYS A 38 13.13 19.97 1.02
CA CYS A 38 14.16 19.79 2.03
C CYS A 38 14.23 21.02 2.97
N THR A 39 13.79 20.87 4.22
CA THR A 39 14.40 21.51 5.40
C THR A 39 13.91 20.81 6.68
N ASP A 40 14.88 20.45 7.52
CA ASP A 40 14.77 20.10 8.95
C ASP A 40 14.29 18.69 9.35
N VAL A 41 15.22 17.72 9.30
CA VAL A 41 15.37 16.75 10.39
C VAL A 41 16.86 16.58 10.72
N ALA A 42 17.35 17.43 11.62
CA ALA A 42 18.65 17.25 12.27
C ALA A 42 18.45 16.67 13.68
N LEU A 43 19.14 15.53 13.93
CA LEU A 43 19.70 15.07 15.20
C LEU A 43 18.82 15.07 16.47
N ARG A 44 18.65 13.87 17.06
CA ARG A 44 19.23 13.55 18.39
C ARG A 44 19.09 12.08 18.77
N ALA A 45 20.19 11.53 19.27
CA ALA A 45 20.34 10.21 19.88
C ALA A 45 20.44 10.32 21.41
N GLY A 46 20.08 9.23 22.11
CA GLY A 46 20.29 8.99 23.56
C GLY A 46 19.01 9.14 24.40
N THR A 47 18.71 8.36 25.44
CA THR A 47 19.40 7.26 26.14
C THR A 47 18.37 6.51 27.01
N ARG A 48 18.71 5.25 27.31
CA ARG A 48 18.08 4.19 28.16
C ARG A 48 17.15 4.61 29.32
N GLY A 49 16.15 3.74 29.55
CA GLY A 49 15.53 3.50 30.86
C GLY A 49 14.89 2.11 30.89
N LEU A 50 15.36 1.24 31.78
CA LEU A 50 14.87 -0.12 32.04
C LEU A 50 13.73 -0.07 33.07
N ILE A 51 12.64 -0.81 32.85
CA ILE A 51 11.67 -1.15 33.90
C ILE A 51 11.36 -2.64 33.83
N SER A 52 11.52 -3.29 34.98
CA SER A 52 11.34 -4.71 35.28
C SER A 52 9.87 -5.11 35.45
N SER A 53 9.50 -6.32 35.03
CA SER A 53 8.25 -7.01 35.41
C SER A 53 8.55 -8.23 36.32
N PRO A 54 7.64 -8.62 37.24
CA PRO A 54 7.82 -9.75 38.16
C PRO A 54 7.32 -11.09 37.54
N PRO A 55 7.67 -12.25 38.14
CA PRO A 55 7.56 -13.57 37.48
C PRO A 55 6.18 -14.22 37.65
N PRO A 56 5.82 -15.23 36.84
CA PRO A 56 4.63 -16.04 37.08
C PRO A 56 4.94 -17.24 38.00
N THR A 57 3.98 -17.58 38.85
CA THR A 57 3.94 -18.83 39.66
C THR A 57 3.28 -19.98 38.88
N PRO A 58 3.57 -21.25 39.21
CA PRO A 58 3.08 -22.39 38.45
C PRO A 58 1.74 -22.91 39.00
N LEU A 59 0.82 -23.29 38.11
CA LEU A 59 -0.36 -24.06 38.48
C LEU A 59 -0.54 -25.26 37.54
N SER A 60 -0.25 -26.43 38.13
CA SER A 60 -0.98 -27.70 38.09
C SER A 60 -1.50 -28.21 36.74
N PHE A 61 -0.86 -29.29 36.29
CA PHE A 61 -1.43 -30.31 35.42
C PHE A 61 -2.73 -30.88 36.01
N THR A 62 -3.83 -30.79 35.28
CA THR A 62 -4.91 -31.78 35.42
C THR A 62 -5.54 -32.05 34.06
N ARG A 63 -5.59 -33.35 33.75
CA ARG A 63 -6.17 -33.95 32.56
C ARG A 63 -7.62 -33.48 32.37
N VAL A 64 -7.94 -32.96 31.19
CA VAL A 64 -9.32 -32.96 30.71
C VAL A 64 -9.37 -33.79 29.44
N THR A 65 -10.13 -34.87 29.60
CA THR A 65 -10.38 -35.96 28.69
C THR A 65 -11.09 -35.49 27.43
N CYS A 66 -10.80 -36.21 26.35
CA CYS A 66 -11.44 -36.19 25.05
C CYS A 66 -12.98 -36.02 25.12
N LEU A 67 -13.50 -34.95 24.54
CA LEU A 67 -14.87 -34.90 24.01
C LEU A 67 -14.79 -34.41 22.56
N LEU A 68 -14.80 -35.37 21.64
CA LEU A 68 -15.16 -35.16 20.24
C LEU A 68 -16.63 -34.73 20.19
N LEU A 69 -16.94 -33.56 19.63
CA LEU A 69 -18.13 -33.32 18.79
C LEU A 69 -18.16 -31.86 18.28
N SER A 70 -18.11 -31.74 16.95
CA SER A 70 -18.57 -30.59 16.16
C SER A 70 -17.83 -29.24 16.33
N VAL A 71 -16.53 -29.21 16.04
CA VAL A 71 -15.94 -27.95 15.54
C VAL A 71 -16.32 -27.87 14.06
N CYS A 72 -17.42 -27.16 13.82
CA CYS A 72 -17.81 -26.64 12.52
C CYS A 72 -16.54 -26.18 11.79
N LEU A 73 -16.22 -26.82 10.66
CA LEU A 73 -15.24 -26.36 9.69
C LEU A 73 -15.73 -25.02 9.12
N ILE A 74 -15.66 -23.96 9.94
CA ILE A 74 -15.48 -22.61 9.43
C ILE A 74 -14.05 -22.66 8.89
N GLY A 75 -13.89 -23.18 7.67
CA GLY A 75 -12.62 -23.12 6.98
C GLY A 75 -12.16 -21.68 7.08
N ILE A 76 -11.05 -21.44 7.79
CA ILE A 76 -10.45 -20.11 7.88
C ILE A 76 -10.07 -19.79 6.44
N MET A 77 -10.95 -19.09 5.74
CA MET A 77 -10.74 -18.72 4.36
C MET A 77 -9.57 -17.76 4.36
N VAL A 78 -8.42 -18.27 3.92
CA VAL A 78 -7.19 -17.50 3.87
C VAL A 78 -7.41 -16.35 2.88
N LYS A 79 -7.37 -15.12 3.38
CA LYS A 79 -7.57 -13.93 2.56
C LYS A 79 -6.34 -13.72 1.68
N CYS A 80 -6.57 -13.55 0.38
CA CYS A 80 -5.52 -13.23 -0.58
C CYS A 80 -5.54 -11.72 -0.87
N VAL A 81 -4.39 -11.06 -0.71
CA VAL A 81 -4.25 -9.61 -0.87
C VAL A 81 -3.17 -9.28 -1.89
N ALA A 82 -3.54 -8.46 -2.88
CA ALA A 82 -2.63 -7.85 -3.84
C ALA A 82 -2.00 -6.61 -3.21
N VAL A 83 -0.68 -6.49 -3.29
CA VAL A 83 0.05 -5.28 -2.87
C VAL A 83 0.78 -4.72 -4.08
N ILE A 84 0.45 -3.48 -4.46
CA ILE A 84 1.07 -2.80 -5.60
C ILE A 84 2.14 -1.85 -5.07
N VAL A 85 3.38 -2.07 -5.49
CA VAL A 85 4.56 -1.25 -5.16
C VAL A 85 5.13 -0.58 -6.40
N SER A 86 5.97 0.43 -6.19
CA SER A 86 6.41 1.38 -7.21
C SER A 86 7.91 1.70 -7.18
N GLY A 87 8.71 0.80 -6.61
CA GLY A 87 10.15 0.96 -6.36
C GLY A 87 10.46 0.85 -4.86
N CYS A 88 11.69 1.17 -4.45
CA CYS A 88 12.11 1.09 -3.05
C CYS A 88 12.77 2.40 -2.60
N GLY A 89 12.05 3.18 -1.80
CA GLY A 89 12.50 4.50 -1.31
C GLY A 89 11.43 5.57 -1.44
N VAL A 90 11.24 6.39 -0.41
CA VAL A 90 10.15 7.37 -0.33
C VAL A 90 10.17 8.41 -1.46
N TYR A 91 11.36 8.81 -1.93
CA TYR A 91 11.49 9.87 -2.92
C TYR A 91 11.33 9.41 -4.37
N ASN A 92 11.45 8.11 -4.63
CA ASN A 92 11.47 7.57 -6.00
C ASN A 92 10.78 6.21 -6.15
N GLY A 93 10.07 5.75 -5.13
CA GLY A 93 9.37 4.47 -5.09
C GLY A 93 8.41 4.35 -3.90
N THR A 94 8.23 3.12 -3.41
CA THR A 94 7.40 2.85 -2.24
C THR A 94 8.17 3.12 -0.95
N ASP A 95 7.52 3.77 0.00
CA ASP A 95 8.08 3.95 1.35
C ASP A 95 8.26 2.58 2.04
N ILE A 96 9.51 2.31 2.45
CA ILE A 96 9.89 1.00 2.99
C ILE A 96 9.24 0.72 4.35
N HIS A 97 8.97 1.75 5.15
CA HIS A 97 8.36 1.60 6.45
C HIS A 97 6.86 1.34 6.32
N GLU A 98 6.18 2.01 5.38
CA GLU A 98 4.77 1.73 5.10
C GLU A 98 4.57 0.34 4.48
N ALA A 99 5.41 -0.04 3.52
CA ALA A 99 5.38 -1.38 2.93
C ALA A 99 5.62 -2.46 3.98
N SER A 100 6.64 -2.29 4.82
CA SER A 100 6.93 -3.21 5.93
C SER A 100 5.74 -3.31 6.91
N ALA A 101 5.14 -2.17 7.29
CA ALA A 101 3.98 -2.15 8.18
C ALA A 101 2.79 -2.93 7.60
N VAL A 102 2.46 -2.70 6.32
CA VAL A 102 1.39 -3.44 5.63
C VAL A 102 1.68 -4.95 5.61
N LEU A 103 2.89 -5.35 5.23
CA LEU A 103 3.26 -6.77 5.16
C LEU A 103 3.21 -7.45 6.54
N VAL A 104 3.69 -6.78 7.59
CA VAL A 104 3.63 -7.29 8.96
C VAL A 104 2.18 -7.47 9.42
N HIS A 105 1.30 -6.51 9.19
CA HIS A 105 -0.10 -6.61 9.59
C HIS A 105 -0.87 -7.66 8.79
N LEU A 106 -0.62 -7.77 7.48
CA LEU A 106 -1.19 -8.84 6.65
C LEU A 106 -0.71 -10.23 7.10
N SER A 107 0.59 -10.37 7.38
CA SER A 107 1.16 -11.62 7.89
C SER A 107 0.57 -12.00 9.25
N ARG A 108 0.43 -11.05 10.18
CA ARG A 108 -0.21 -11.27 11.49
C ARG A 108 -1.65 -11.74 11.36
N ALA A 109 -2.36 -11.26 10.34
CA ALA A 109 -3.73 -11.67 10.05
C ALA A 109 -3.84 -13.00 9.29
N GLY A 110 -2.72 -13.66 8.99
CA GLY A 110 -2.69 -14.91 8.22
C GLY A 110 -3.07 -14.75 6.75
N ALA A 111 -2.99 -13.53 6.20
CA ALA A 111 -3.30 -13.27 4.80
C ALA A 111 -2.17 -13.76 3.89
N LYS A 112 -2.53 -14.31 2.72
CA LYS A 112 -1.59 -14.60 1.64
C LYS A 112 -1.38 -13.32 0.82
N VAL A 113 -0.14 -12.87 0.74
CA VAL A 113 0.22 -11.65 0.03
C VAL A 113 0.83 -11.96 -1.32
N ARG A 114 0.44 -11.19 -2.34
CA ARG A 114 1.09 -11.17 -3.65
C ARG A 114 1.45 -9.75 -4.02
N MET A 115 2.74 -9.53 -4.28
CA MET A 115 3.25 -8.20 -4.60
C MET A 115 3.39 -8.04 -6.11
N PHE A 116 3.11 -6.82 -6.59
CA PHE A 116 3.14 -6.46 -7.99
C PHE A 116 3.82 -5.11 -8.20
N ALA A 117 4.61 -5.00 -9.25
CA ALA A 117 5.24 -3.74 -9.66
C ALA A 117 5.29 -3.60 -11.19
N PRO A 118 5.23 -2.37 -11.72
CA PRO A 118 5.51 -2.12 -13.13
C PRO A 118 6.95 -2.52 -13.49
N ASN A 119 7.14 -3.21 -14.62
CA ASN A 119 8.48 -3.42 -15.19
C ASN A 119 8.83 -2.25 -16.11
N ALA A 120 9.27 -1.13 -15.53
CA ALA A 120 9.65 0.09 -16.26
C ALA A 120 10.73 0.87 -15.50
N ASP A 121 11.38 1.81 -16.18
CA ASP A 121 12.35 2.72 -15.55
C ASP A 121 11.65 3.71 -14.61
N GLN A 122 12.33 4.04 -13.51
CA GLN A 122 11.86 5.05 -12.57
C GLN A 122 11.83 6.46 -13.18
N MET A 123 10.99 7.33 -12.61
CA MET A 123 10.94 8.74 -13.00
C MET A 123 12.26 9.48 -12.80
N TYR A 124 12.76 9.36 -11.58
CA TYR A 124 14.01 9.91 -11.10
C TYR A 124 14.64 8.87 -10.19
N VAL A 125 15.97 8.91 -10.07
CA VAL A 125 16.69 8.20 -9.02
C VAL A 125 17.21 9.26 -8.07
N VAL A 126 16.88 9.15 -6.78
CA VAL A 126 17.18 10.19 -5.78
C VAL A 126 18.15 9.65 -4.77
N ASN A 127 19.21 10.40 -4.51
CA ASN A 127 20.07 10.15 -3.37
C ASN A 127 19.32 10.55 -2.09
N HIS A 128 18.91 9.58 -1.29
CA HIS A 128 18.11 9.83 -0.09
C HIS A 128 18.88 10.57 1.02
N CYS A 129 20.21 10.51 1.03
CA CYS A 129 21.03 11.28 1.97
C CYS A 129 21.09 12.77 1.61
N GLN A 130 20.97 13.10 0.33
CA GLN A 130 21.08 14.48 -0.18
C GLN A 130 19.74 15.08 -0.58
N GLY A 131 18.69 14.26 -0.76
CA GLY A 131 17.39 14.70 -1.26
C GLY A 131 17.39 15.13 -2.74
N THR A 132 18.48 14.87 -3.47
CA THR A 132 18.69 15.36 -4.83
C THR A 132 18.60 14.25 -5.88
N PRO A 133 18.07 14.54 -7.07
CA PRO A 133 18.13 13.62 -8.21
C PRO A 133 19.58 13.30 -8.62
N THR A 134 19.73 12.12 -9.21
CA THR A 134 20.98 11.61 -9.80
C THR A 134 20.73 11.22 -11.26
N ASP A 135 21.79 11.11 -12.06
CA ASP A 135 21.72 10.69 -13.47
C ASP A 135 21.57 9.16 -13.65
N GLU A 136 21.50 8.41 -12.55
CA GLU A 136 21.31 6.97 -12.57
C GLU A 136 19.93 6.59 -13.14
N LYS A 137 19.86 5.39 -13.73
CA LYS A 137 18.60 4.76 -14.13
C LYS A 137 18.42 3.46 -13.38
N ARG A 138 17.25 3.29 -12.80
CA ARG A 138 16.85 2.07 -12.09
C ARG A 138 15.46 1.64 -12.53
N ASN A 139 15.22 0.33 -12.47
CA ASN A 139 13.95 -0.27 -12.86
C ASN A 139 13.05 -0.49 -11.64
N ILE A 140 11.80 -0.07 -11.75
CA ILE A 140 10.79 -0.13 -10.68
C ILE A 140 10.63 -1.55 -10.13
N LEU A 141 10.49 -2.55 -10.99
CA LEU A 141 10.30 -3.95 -10.58
C LEU A 141 11.55 -4.49 -9.90
N GLN A 142 12.73 -4.22 -10.46
CA GLN A 142 14.01 -4.69 -9.90
C GLN A 142 14.26 -4.12 -8.51
N GLU A 143 14.04 -2.81 -8.33
CA GLU A 143 14.20 -2.16 -7.01
C GLU A 143 13.13 -2.62 -6.01
N SER A 144 11.96 -3.07 -6.47
CA SER A 144 10.85 -3.51 -5.59
C SER A 144 11.08 -4.89 -4.96
N ILE A 145 12.05 -5.67 -5.41
CA ILE A 145 12.32 -7.02 -4.89
C ILE A 145 13.08 -6.89 -3.56
N LEU A 146 12.36 -7.09 -2.44
CA LEU A 146 12.90 -6.89 -1.09
C LEU A 146 13.75 -8.07 -0.56
N ASN A 147 13.57 -9.29 -1.08
CA ASN A 147 14.41 -10.48 -0.85
C ASN A 147 13.98 -11.65 -1.77
N GLU A 148 14.75 -12.74 -1.82
CA GLU A 148 14.42 -13.95 -2.61
C GLU A 148 13.05 -14.58 -2.25
N SER A 149 12.62 -14.40 -1.00
CA SER A 149 11.36 -14.93 -0.47
C SER A 149 10.12 -14.12 -0.88
N CYS A 150 10.29 -12.86 -1.27
CA CYS A 150 9.22 -11.95 -1.63
C CYS A 150 9.21 -11.73 -3.15
N ARG A 151 8.66 -12.71 -3.87
CA ARG A 151 8.55 -12.63 -5.34
C ARG A 151 7.53 -11.54 -5.71
N VAL A 152 8.05 -10.40 -6.15
CA VAL A 152 7.26 -9.35 -6.79
C VAL A 152 7.03 -9.73 -8.24
N HIS A 153 5.77 -9.81 -8.64
CA HIS A 153 5.40 -10.15 -10.00
C HIS A 153 5.37 -8.88 -10.84
N SER A 154 5.92 -8.95 -12.05
CA SER A 154 5.73 -7.88 -13.02
C SER A 154 4.24 -7.76 -13.34
N TRP A 155 3.70 -6.54 -13.32
CA TRP A 155 2.35 -6.29 -13.78
C TRP A 155 2.32 -5.29 -14.95
N GLY A 156 1.90 -5.78 -16.11
CA GLY A 156 1.62 -4.96 -17.29
C GLY A 156 2.83 -4.33 -17.99
N PHE A 157 2.66 -4.00 -19.26
CA PHE A 157 3.70 -3.53 -20.19
C PHE A 157 4.30 -2.17 -19.80
N SER A 158 5.61 -2.03 -20.00
CA SER A 158 6.47 -0.89 -19.65
C SER A 158 6.04 0.43 -20.31
N VAL A 159 5.45 1.37 -19.55
CA VAL A 159 5.41 2.82 -19.88
C VAL A 159 5.26 3.68 -18.60
N ALA A 160 6.38 4.16 -18.01
CA ALA A 160 6.56 5.36 -17.15
C ALA A 160 5.64 5.58 -15.89
N LYS A 161 5.91 6.35 -14.83
CA LYS A 161 7.07 6.94 -14.12
C LYS A 161 6.48 7.39 -12.73
N ASN A 162 5.95 6.57 -11.82
CA ASN A 162 5.96 5.10 -11.68
C ASN A 162 4.54 4.46 -11.56
N LEU A 163 3.48 5.21 -11.23
CA LEU A 163 2.07 4.75 -11.26
C LEU A 163 1.11 5.85 -11.77
N SER A 164 1.49 7.11 -11.58
CA SER A 164 0.91 8.32 -12.19
C SER A 164 2.00 9.39 -12.32
N ASP A 165 1.71 10.50 -13.01
CA ASP A 165 2.58 11.69 -13.05
C ASP A 165 2.16 12.80 -12.05
N TRP A 166 1.47 12.43 -10.97
CA TRP A 166 1.01 13.32 -9.89
C TRP A 166 2.09 14.25 -9.36
N ALA A 167 3.30 13.74 -9.14
CA ALA A 167 4.41 14.51 -8.57
C ALA A 167 4.80 15.75 -9.41
N VAL A 168 4.44 15.78 -10.69
CA VAL A 168 4.72 16.90 -11.60
C VAL A 168 3.46 17.62 -12.04
N LYS A 169 2.36 16.90 -12.32
CA LYS A 169 1.13 17.47 -12.90
C LYS A 169 -0.01 17.70 -11.91
N ASN A 170 0.14 17.26 -10.67
CA ASN A 170 -0.84 17.53 -9.60
C ASN A 170 -2.27 17.14 -10.04
N LYS A 171 -3.27 18.01 -9.89
CA LYS A 171 -4.67 17.73 -10.27
C LYS A 171 -4.87 17.27 -11.71
N ASP A 172 -4.00 17.73 -12.61
CA ASP A 172 -4.04 17.42 -14.05
C ASP A 172 -3.23 16.15 -14.39
N CYS A 173 -2.86 15.37 -13.37
CA CYS A 173 -2.16 14.12 -13.55
C CYS A 173 -2.93 13.09 -14.37
N THR A 174 -2.17 12.18 -14.95
CA THR A 174 -2.59 10.99 -15.63
C THR A 174 -2.09 9.77 -14.86
N ILE A 175 -2.98 8.80 -14.71
CA ILE A 175 -2.67 7.53 -14.06
C ILE A 175 -2.33 6.52 -15.14
N LEU A 176 -1.39 5.62 -14.85
CA LEU A 176 -1.04 4.53 -15.76
C LEU A 176 -2.33 3.81 -16.21
N PRO A 177 -2.62 3.70 -17.52
CA PRO A 177 -3.92 3.22 -18.00
C PRO A 177 -4.32 1.86 -17.43
N HIS A 178 -3.34 0.95 -17.27
CA HIS A 178 -3.56 -0.35 -16.65
C HIS A 178 -3.99 -0.21 -15.19
N LEU A 179 -3.31 0.61 -14.38
CA LEU A 179 -3.67 0.90 -12.99
C LEU A 179 -5.05 1.53 -12.88
N GLY A 180 -5.33 2.50 -13.74
CA GLY A 180 -6.65 3.13 -13.81
C GLY A 180 -7.76 2.12 -14.09
N LYS A 181 -7.53 1.20 -15.04
CA LYS A 181 -8.48 0.13 -15.35
C LYS A 181 -8.64 -0.85 -14.19
N LEU A 182 -7.53 -1.24 -13.55
CA LEU A 182 -7.54 -2.17 -12.43
C LEU A 182 -8.36 -1.65 -11.25
N ILE A 183 -8.12 -0.40 -10.84
CA ILE A 183 -8.86 0.24 -9.74
C ILE A 183 -10.36 0.29 -10.06
N LYS A 184 -10.73 0.60 -11.31
CA LYS A 184 -12.13 0.57 -11.78
C LYS A 184 -12.73 -0.84 -11.73
N ASP A 185 -12.00 -1.84 -12.21
CA ASP A 185 -12.45 -3.23 -12.22
C ASP A 185 -12.68 -3.76 -10.78
N PHE A 186 -11.77 -3.47 -9.85
CA PHE A 186 -11.90 -3.84 -8.44
C PHE A 186 -13.10 -3.17 -7.77
N HIS A 187 -13.29 -1.88 -8.03
CA HIS A 187 -14.45 -1.17 -7.52
C HIS A 187 -15.76 -1.76 -8.07
N LYS A 188 -15.84 -2.00 -9.38
CA LYS A 188 -17.02 -2.60 -10.02
C LYS A 188 -17.33 -3.99 -9.46
N ALA A 189 -16.30 -4.77 -9.12
CA ALA A 189 -16.44 -6.07 -8.48
C ALA A 189 -16.79 -5.99 -6.98
N GLY A 190 -16.93 -4.79 -6.40
CA GLY A 190 -17.21 -4.62 -4.98
C GLY A 190 -16.10 -5.17 -4.09
N ARG A 191 -14.84 -5.12 -4.54
CA ARG A 191 -13.68 -5.56 -3.77
C ARG A 191 -13.09 -4.39 -2.98
N PRO A 192 -12.62 -4.61 -1.74
CA PRO A 192 -11.87 -3.60 -0.98
C PRO A 192 -10.63 -3.07 -1.70
N LEU A 193 -10.43 -1.76 -1.58
CA LEU A 193 -9.27 -1.05 -2.07
C LEU A 193 -8.70 -0.18 -0.95
N SER A 194 -7.41 -0.32 -0.68
CA SER A 194 -6.75 0.39 0.41
C SER A 194 -5.55 1.18 -0.09
N MET A 195 -5.39 2.38 0.44
CA MET A 195 -4.43 3.36 -0.04
C MET A 195 -3.89 4.16 1.15
N CYS A 196 -2.58 4.22 1.31
CA CYS A 196 -1.94 4.98 2.38
C CYS A 196 -1.09 6.12 1.81
N CYS A 197 -0.78 7.10 2.66
CA CYS A 197 0.05 8.24 2.30
C CYS A 197 -0.59 9.08 1.18
N ILE A 198 0.14 9.35 0.11
CA ILE A 198 -0.35 10.11 -1.04
C ILE A 198 -1.23 9.27 -1.99
N SER A 199 -1.15 7.93 -1.94
CA SER A 199 -1.85 7.07 -2.90
C SER A 199 -3.37 7.25 -3.02
N PRO A 200 -4.13 7.75 -2.01
CA PRO A 200 -5.55 8.06 -2.16
C PRO A 200 -5.88 9.04 -3.29
N ILE A 201 -4.93 9.88 -3.73
CA ILE A 201 -5.13 10.77 -4.89
C ILE A 201 -5.46 10.00 -6.17
N LEU A 202 -5.01 8.74 -6.29
CA LEU A 202 -5.33 7.88 -7.42
C LEU A 202 -6.81 7.53 -7.44
N ALA A 203 -7.38 7.18 -6.28
CA ALA A 203 -8.81 6.95 -6.15
C ALA A 203 -9.59 8.23 -6.41
N ALA A 204 -9.13 9.38 -5.91
CA ALA A 204 -9.76 10.68 -6.14
C ALA A 204 -9.92 10.98 -7.64
N LYS A 205 -8.82 10.80 -8.41
CA LYS A 205 -8.80 11.07 -9.84
C LYS A 205 -9.67 10.10 -10.65
N ILE A 206 -9.74 8.83 -10.24
CA ILE A 206 -10.50 7.79 -10.96
C ILE A 206 -11.99 7.84 -10.60
N ARG A 207 -12.31 8.28 -9.38
CA ARG A 207 -13.64 8.15 -8.76
C ARG A 207 -14.07 9.45 -8.07
N PRO A 208 -14.43 10.51 -8.82
CA PRO A 208 -15.04 11.70 -8.25
C PRO A 208 -16.23 11.33 -7.34
N GLY A 209 -16.39 12.05 -6.23
CA GLY A 209 -17.44 11.81 -5.24
C GLY A 209 -17.12 10.77 -4.17
N CYS A 210 -15.91 10.17 -4.17
CA CYS A 210 -15.48 9.35 -3.05
C CYS A 210 -15.04 10.21 -1.85
N GLU A 211 -15.17 9.62 -0.66
CA GLU A 211 -14.63 10.14 0.60
C GLU A 211 -13.33 9.40 0.91
N LEU A 212 -12.29 10.15 1.28
CA LEU A 212 -10.94 9.64 1.57
C LEU A 212 -10.19 10.55 2.53
N THR A 213 -9.14 10.04 3.16
CA THR A 213 -8.16 10.86 3.87
C THR A 213 -6.78 10.77 3.23
N VAL A 214 -6.00 11.82 3.42
CA VAL A 214 -4.58 11.92 3.05
C VAL A 214 -3.74 12.55 4.17
N ARG A 215 -4.36 13.26 5.13
CA ARG A 215 -3.70 13.96 6.24
C ARG A 215 -4.72 14.56 7.22
N GLN A 216 -4.23 15.32 8.20
CA GLN A 216 -4.98 16.26 9.02
C GLN A 216 -4.75 17.71 8.57
N ASP A 217 -5.81 18.54 8.51
CA ASP A 217 -5.75 19.96 8.12
C ASP A 217 -4.98 20.89 9.08
N LYS A 218 -4.57 20.39 10.25
CA LYS A 218 -3.79 21.17 11.24
C LYS A 218 -2.29 21.20 10.93
N GLU A 219 -1.81 20.34 10.04
CA GLU A 219 -0.41 20.28 9.65
C GLU A 219 -0.06 21.29 8.54
N CYS A 220 1.25 21.56 8.41
CA CYS A 220 1.78 22.67 7.62
C CYS A 220 1.49 22.59 6.12
N GLU A 221 1.21 21.39 5.57
CA GLU A 221 1.07 21.19 4.12
C GLU A 221 -0.38 21.01 3.67
N LYS A 222 -1.11 22.14 3.60
CA LYS A 222 -2.56 22.11 3.36
C LYS A 222 -3.01 21.86 1.93
N TRP A 223 -2.11 21.87 0.96
CA TRP A 223 -2.48 21.88 -0.46
C TRP A 223 -3.11 20.57 -0.96
N THR A 224 -2.64 19.40 -0.52
CA THR A 224 -3.12 18.10 -1.03
C THR A 224 -4.61 17.86 -0.81
N ALA A 225 -5.14 18.15 0.39
CA ALA A 225 -6.58 18.08 0.66
C ALA A 225 -7.40 19.07 -0.18
N GLY A 226 -6.84 20.24 -0.51
CA GLY A 226 -7.45 21.19 -1.43
C GLY A 226 -7.64 20.57 -2.81
N VAL A 227 -6.59 19.94 -3.33
CA VAL A 227 -6.63 19.25 -4.63
C VAL A 227 -7.61 18.07 -4.63
N VAL A 228 -7.70 17.31 -3.54
CA VAL A 228 -8.72 16.24 -3.40
C VAL A 228 -10.14 16.80 -3.55
N LYS A 229 -10.41 17.98 -2.97
CA LYS A 229 -11.69 18.67 -3.11
C LYS A 229 -11.91 19.17 -4.54
N GLU A 230 -10.89 19.72 -5.17
CA GLU A 230 -10.94 20.15 -6.58
C GLU A 230 -11.18 18.99 -7.56
N MET A 231 -10.68 17.79 -7.23
CA MET A 231 -11.00 16.55 -7.96
C MET A 231 -12.43 16.04 -7.73
N GLY A 232 -13.26 16.78 -6.98
CA GLY A 232 -14.65 16.44 -6.71
C GLY A 232 -14.81 15.37 -5.62
N CYS A 233 -13.81 15.13 -4.79
CA CYS A 233 -13.85 14.17 -3.68
C CYS A 233 -13.95 14.88 -2.33
N LYS A 234 -14.43 14.16 -1.31
CA LYS A 234 -14.51 14.67 0.06
C LYS A 234 -13.29 14.22 0.86
N HIS A 235 -12.42 15.18 1.17
CA HIS A 235 -11.34 14.94 2.13
C HIS A 235 -11.91 14.90 3.56
N VAL A 236 -11.58 13.84 4.31
CA VAL A 236 -11.93 13.67 5.72
C VAL A 236 -10.65 13.74 6.55
N ASN A 237 -10.57 14.70 7.47
CA ASN A 237 -9.44 14.84 8.38
C ASN A 237 -9.34 13.61 9.28
N LYS A 238 -8.15 13.01 9.33
CA LYS A 238 -7.81 11.90 10.20
C LYS A 238 -6.42 12.09 10.79
N ASP A 239 -6.26 11.74 12.06
CA ASP A 239 -4.94 11.65 12.67
C ASP A 239 -4.17 10.45 12.10
N VAL A 240 -2.84 10.48 12.27
CA VAL A 240 -1.93 9.45 11.74
C VAL A 240 -2.22 8.04 12.24
N GLU A 241 -2.76 7.92 13.45
CA GLU A 241 -3.15 6.64 14.07
C GLU A 241 -4.55 6.19 13.64
N GLU A 242 -5.22 6.91 12.74
CA GLU A 242 -6.55 6.59 12.25
C GLU A 242 -6.55 6.17 10.77
N ALA A 243 -7.63 5.50 10.38
CA ALA A 243 -7.98 5.30 8.98
C ALA A 243 -9.40 5.83 8.71
N HIS A 244 -9.63 6.34 7.50
CA HIS A 244 -10.95 6.66 7.00
C HIS A 244 -11.50 5.51 6.16
N ILE A 245 -12.69 5.03 6.53
CA ILE A 245 -13.36 3.90 5.88
C ILE A 245 -14.59 4.39 5.12
N ASN A 246 -14.48 4.39 3.81
CA ASN A 246 -15.62 4.66 2.94
C ASN A 246 -16.31 3.35 2.56
N VAL A 247 -17.21 2.90 3.43
CA VAL A 247 -17.92 1.60 3.30
C VAL A 247 -18.67 1.49 1.97
N LYS A 248 -19.38 2.55 1.56
CA LYS A 248 -20.13 2.60 0.29
C LYS A 248 -19.25 2.25 -0.91
N ASN A 249 -18.01 2.73 -0.87
CA ASN A 249 -17.05 2.61 -1.97
C ASN A 249 -16.01 1.51 -1.75
N LYS A 250 -16.07 0.83 -0.60
CA LYS A 250 -15.05 -0.09 -0.06
C LYS A 250 -13.62 0.46 -0.22
N LEU A 251 -13.44 1.75 0.09
CA LEU A 251 -12.17 2.46 0.01
C LEU A 251 -11.66 2.77 1.42
N PHE A 252 -10.45 2.31 1.73
CA PHE A 252 -9.83 2.42 3.06
C PHE A 252 -8.57 3.27 2.92
N THR A 253 -8.47 4.34 3.69
CA THR A 253 -7.37 5.31 3.53
C THR A 253 -6.76 5.71 4.87
N THR A 254 -5.45 5.90 4.91
CA THR A 254 -4.74 6.42 6.11
C THR A 254 -3.64 7.39 5.69
N CYS A 255 -3.34 8.34 6.55
CA CYS A 255 -2.41 9.44 6.28
C CYS A 255 -0.95 8.97 6.20
N ALA A 256 -0.56 7.99 7.01
CA ALA A 256 0.82 7.50 7.11
C ALA A 256 1.85 8.66 7.19
N PHE A 257 2.94 8.65 6.40
CA PHE A 257 3.97 9.70 6.47
C PHE A 257 3.57 11.04 5.83
N MET A 258 2.34 11.21 5.35
CA MET A 258 1.81 12.55 5.03
C MET A 258 1.61 13.41 6.29
N CYS A 259 1.64 12.78 7.46
CA CYS A 259 1.60 13.42 8.75
C CYS A 259 2.96 13.29 9.44
N ASN A 260 3.49 14.38 10.00
CA ASN A 260 4.74 14.32 10.74
C ASN A 260 4.54 13.63 12.11
N ALA A 261 4.88 12.34 12.17
CA ALA A 261 4.62 11.51 13.34
C ALA A 261 5.72 10.47 13.60
N PRO A 262 5.87 10.00 14.86
CA PRO A 262 6.70 8.85 15.16
C PRO A 262 6.30 7.61 14.36
N ILE A 263 7.29 6.85 13.89
CA ILE A 263 7.11 5.67 13.03
C ILE A 263 6.12 4.63 13.59
N HIS A 264 6.07 4.44 14.91
CA HIS A 264 5.15 3.49 15.55
C HIS A 264 3.68 3.90 15.39
N LYS A 265 3.39 5.21 15.40
CA LYS A 265 2.03 5.71 15.17
C LYS A 265 1.57 5.50 13.73
N VAL A 266 2.48 5.73 12.78
CA VAL A 266 2.25 5.40 11.36
C VAL A 266 1.98 3.91 11.19
N PHE A 267 2.78 3.06 11.84
CA PHE A 267 2.60 1.61 11.83
C PHE A 267 1.22 1.19 12.37
N ASP A 268 0.75 1.82 13.46
CA ASP A 268 -0.54 1.52 14.07
C ASP A 268 -1.72 1.96 13.20
N GLY A 269 -1.64 3.15 12.60
CA GLY A 269 -2.66 3.65 11.65
C GLY A 269 -2.80 2.76 10.40
N ILE A 270 -1.66 2.31 9.84
CA ILE A 270 -1.64 1.32 8.76
C ILE A 270 -2.29 0.00 9.21
N GLY A 271 -2.06 -0.41 10.46
CA GLY A 271 -2.67 -1.60 11.05
C GLY A 271 -4.20 -1.53 11.08
N ILE A 272 -4.76 -0.38 11.44
CA ILE A 272 -6.22 -0.17 11.39
C ILE A 272 -6.73 -0.27 9.96
N MET A 273 -6.07 0.39 9.00
CA MET A 273 -6.43 0.28 7.58
C MET A 273 -6.44 -1.19 7.12
N VAL A 274 -5.38 -1.96 7.37
CA VAL A 274 -5.29 -3.38 6.99
C VAL A 274 -6.38 -4.21 7.66
N LYS A 275 -6.60 -4.02 8.97
CA LYS A 275 -7.63 -4.74 9.73
C LYS A 275 -9.03 -4.51 9.16
N GLU A 276 -9.39 -3.25 8.90
CA GLU A 276 -10.71 -2.92 8.34
C GLU A 276 -10.86 -3.41 6.90
N THR A 277 -9.79 -3.34 6.10
CA THR A 277 -9.76 -3.90 4.74
C THR A 277 -10.12 -5.38 4.76
N LEU A 278 -9.44 -6.15 5.62
CA LEU A 278 -9.66 -7.59 5.71
C LEU A 278 -11.06 -7.93 6.23
N LYS A 279 -11.73 -7.10 7.02
CA LYS A 279 -13.12 -7.40 7.46
C LYS A 279 -14.13 -7.39 6.31
N LEU A 280 -13.87 -6.60 5.27
CA LEU A 280 -14.76 -6.43 4.11
C LEU A 280 -14.24 -7.14 2.85
N ALA A 281 -13.15 -7.89 3.01
CA ALA A 281 -12.51 -8.76 2.03
C ALA A 281 -13.25 -10.09 1.90
#